data_AF-A0A7J7ILE9-F1
#
_entry.id   AF-A0A7J7ILE9-F1
#
_cell.length_a   1.000
_cell.length_b   1.000
_cell.length_c   1.000
_cell.angle_alpha   90.00
_cell.angle_beta   90.00
_cell.angle_gamma   90.00
#
_symmetry.space_group_name_H-M   'P 1'
#
loop_
_entity.id
_entity.type
_entity.pdbx_description
1 polymer ?
#
loop_
_entity_poly.entity_id
_entity_poly.type
_entity_poly.pdbx_seq_one_letter_code
_entity_poly.pdbx_strand_id
1 'polypeptide(L)'
;MAELLGERANTRGFSPAELEFLAEEQLVTVVPRIALPLIGLIAGDFGPFEPDEPCSVPLWLALSLKRAGYCSIVAPPWLRVDALVARREEEEQTGDELTRLPFHYHQIASMLLAFAADDIAQG
;
A
#
# COMPACT_ATOMS: atom_id res chain seq x y z
N MET A 1 -38.32 22.59 2.27
CA MET A 1 -37.51 23.33 1.27
C MET A 1 -36.14 23.79 1.81
N ALA A 2 -35.66 23.18 2.90
CA ALA A 2 -34.32 23.44 3.49
C ALA A 2 -33.38 22.23 3.34
N GLU A 3 -33.66 21.33 2.38
CA GLU A 3 -32.84 20.16 2.04
C GLU A 3 -32.19 20.29 0.64
N LEU A 4 -32.26 21.48 0.05
CA LEU A 4 -31.73 21.81 -1.29
C LEU A 4 -30.56 22.81 -1.24
N LEU A 5 -29.83 22.82 -0.13
CA LEU A 5 -28.55 23.51 -0.05
C LEU A 5 -27.48 22.47 0.16
N GLY A 6 -26.85 22.07 -0.95
CA GLY A 6 -25.56 21.41 -0.96
C GLY A 6 -24.54 22.34 -0.31
N GLU A 7 -24.55 22.41 1.01
CA GLU A 7 -23.40 22.84 1.79
C GLU A 7 -22.33 21.78 1.57
N ARG A 8 -21.56 21.96 0.49
CA ARG A 8 -20.24 21.35 0.40
C ARG A 8 -19.51 21.81 1.65
N ALA A 9 -19.37 20.92 2.63
CA ALA A 9 -18.41 21.10 3.69
C ALA A 9 -17.11 21.50 2.99
N ASN A 10 -16.65 22.72 3.27
CA ASN A 10 -15.41 23.25 2.74
C ASN A 10 -14.26 22.50 3.42
N THR A 11 -14.07 21.22 3.08
CA THR A 11 -12.95 20.40 3.53
C THR A 11 -11.73 20.86 2.76
N ARG A 12 -10.93 21.73 3.37
CA ARG A 12 -9.62 22.20 2.85
C ARG A 12 -8.56 21.08 2.77
N GLY A 13 -8.94 19.80 2.78
CA GLY A 13 -8.04 18.66 2.78
C GLY A 13 -8.58 17.52 1.94
N PHE A 14 -7.69 16.62 1.53
CA PHE A 14 -8.03 15.41 0.77
C PHE A 14 -8.96 14.51 1.58
N SER A 15 -9.94 13.93 0.89
CA SER A 15 -10.73 12.80 1.39
C SER A 15 -9.85 11.56 1.58
N PRO A 16 -10.29 10.58 2.38
CA PRO A 16 -9.55 9.32 2.54
C PRO A 16 -9.28 8.61 1.21
N ALA A 17 -10.27 8.60 0.30
CA ALA A 17 -10.13 7.98 -1.01
C ALA A 17 -9.11 8.70 -1.90
N GLU A 18 -9.03 10.04 -1.84
CA GLU A 18 -8.00 10.81 -2.55
C GLU A 18 -6.60 10.53 -1.98
N LEU A 19 -6.47 10.37 -0.67
CA LEU A 19 -5.18 10.01 -0.05
C LEU A 19 -4.74 8.60 -0.44
N GLU A 20 -5.67 7.64 -0.49
CA GLU A 20 -5.40 6.27 -0.96
C GLU A 20 -4.98 6.27 -2.43
N PHE A 21 -5.71 6.98 -3.29
CA PHE A 21 -5.37 7.16 -4.69
C PHE A 21 -3.95 7.74 -4.87
N LEU A 22 -3.54 8.71 -4.06
CA LEU A 22 -2.17 9.24 -4.11
C LEU A 22 -1.13 8.22 -3.64
N ALA A 23 -1.49 7.37 -2.68
CA ALA A 23 -0.60 6.33 -2.15
C ALA A 23 -0.44 5.14 -3.11
N GLU A 24 -1.35 4.93 -4.07
CA GLU A 24 -1.32 3.83 -5.02
C GLU A 24 -0.07 3.82 -5.93
N GLU A 25 0.56 4.97 -6.14
CA GLU A 25 1.81 5.09 -6.90
C GLU A 25 3.04 4.60 -6.12
N GLN A 26 2.91 4.37 -4.81
CA GLN A 26 4.03 3.85 -4.03
C GLN A 26 4.36 2.42 -4.46
N LEU A 27 5.66 2.17 -4.62
CA LEU A 27 6.15 0.86 -5.02
C LEU A 27 6.09 -0.13 -3.85
N VAL A 28 5.58 -1.32 -4.14
CA VAL A 28 5.57 -2.47 -3.23
C VAL A 28 6.17 -3.68 -3.91
N THR A 29 6.71 -4.60 -3.12
CA THR A 29 7.28 -5.84 -3.62
C THR A 29 6.20 -6.91 -3.74
N VAL A 30 6.16 -7.60 -4.86
CA VAL A 30 5.31 -8.77 -5.10
C VAL A 30 6.15 -9.96 -5.53
N VAL A 31 5.67 -11.16 -5.23
CA VAL A 31 6.21 -12.42 -5.72
C VAL A 31 5.17 -13.03 -6.68
N PRO A 32 5.42 -13.04 -8.00
CA PRO A 32 4.52 -13.65 -8.97
C PRO A 32 4.39 -15.15 -8.73
N ARG A 33 3.19 -15.68 -8.95
CA ARG A 33 2.88 -17.13 -8.97
C ARG A 33 2.77 -17.69 -10.38
N ILE A 34 2.70 -16.81 -11.38
CA ILE A 34 2.60 -17.15 -12.79
C ILE A 34 3.62 -16.35 -13.59
N ALA A 35 4.01 -16.90 -14.73
CA ALA A 35 4.78 -16.16 -15.71
C ALA A 35 3.85 -15.22 -16.49
N LEU A 36 4.22 -13.95 -16.62
CA LEU A 36 3.55 -12.98 -17.49
C LEU A 36 4.60 -12.22 -18.31
N PRO A 37 4.38 -12.03 -19.62
CA PRO A 37 5.26 -11.20 -20.43
C PRO A 37 5.20 -9.74 -19.96
N LEU A 38 6.11 -8.91 -20.49
CA LEU A 38 6.05 -7.46 -20.31
C LEU A 38 4.66 -6.93 -20.68
N ILE A 39 4.03 -6.22 -19.75
CA ILE A 39 2.71 -5.61 -19.92
C ILE A 39 2.91 -4.12 -20.16
N GLY A 40 2.56 -3.63 -21.35
CA GLY A 40 2.58 -2.20 -21.66
C GLY A 40 1.27 -1.52 -21.27
N LEU A 41 1.32 -0.57 -20.34
CA LEU A 41 0.20 0.22 -19.86
C LEU A 41 0.45 1.72 -20.12
N ILE A 42 -0.60 2.55 -20.03
CA ILE A 42 -0.45 4.01 -20.16
C ILE A 42 0.54 4.57 -19.13
N ALA A 43 0.57 3.99 -17.93
CA ALA A 43 1.46 4.38 -16.85
C ALA A 43 2.92 3.89 -17.03
N GLY A 44 3.19 3.02 -18.02
CA GLY A 44 4.51 2.43 -18.26
C GLY A 44 4.44 0.93 -18.53
N ASP A 45 5.62 0.33 -18.72
CA ASP A 45 5.78 -1.10 -18.95
C ASP A 45 6.15 -1.82 -17.63
N PHE A 46 5.52 -2.97 -17.38
CA PHE A 46 5.72 -3.75 -16.16
C PHE A 46 6.03 -5.22 -16.46
N GLY A 47 7.02 -5.78 -15.77
CA GLY A 47 7.49 -7.15 -15.97
C GLY A 47 8.74 -7.23 -16.86
N PRO A 48 9.04 -8.40 -17.46
CA PRO A 48 8.29 -9.66 -17.32
C PRO A 48 8.19 -10.11 -15.85
N PHE A 49 7.11 -10.80 -15.53
CA PHE A 49 6.91 -11.39 -14.21
C PHE A 49 7.29 -12.86 -14.29
N GLU A 50 8.28 -13.26 -13.51
CA GLU A 50 8.72 -14.64 -13.40
C GLU A 50 8.24 -15.23 -12.07
N PRO A 51 7.74 -16.49 -12.05
CA PRO A 51 7.33 -17.15 -10.82
C PRO A 51 8.44 -17.16 -9.77
N ASP A 52 8.07 -16.92 -8.51
CA ASP A 52 8.97 -16.95 -7.35
C ASP A 52 10.11 -15.90 -7.37
N GLU A 53 10.13 -14.99 -8.35
CA GLU A 53 11.10 -13.89 -8.43
C GLU A 53 10.49 -12.57 -7.93
N PRO A 54 10.97 -12.02 -6.78
CA PRO A 54 10.43 -10.77 -6.26
C PRO A 54 10.66 -9.61 -7.21
N CYS A 55 9.61 -8.84 -7.50
CA CYS A 55 9.69 -7.63 -8.31
C CYS A 55 8.93 -6.47 -7.66
N SER A 56 9.34 -5.24 -7.98
CA SER A 56 8.71 -4.03 -7.46
C SER A 56 7.71 -3.47 -8.47
N VAL A 57 6.47 -3.21 -8.03
CA VAL A 57 5.41 -2.61 -8.86
C VAL A 57 4.64 -1.57 -8.05
N PRO A 58 3.93 -0.62 -8.71
CA PRO A 58 3.01 0.27 -8.02
C PRO A 58 1.94 -0.51 -7.26
N LEU A 59 1.49 0.02 -6.12
CA LEU A 59 0.50 -0.62 -5.26
C LEU A 59 -0.81 -0.92 -5.99
N TRP A 60 -1.30 -0.02 -6.86
CA TRP A 60 -2.50 -0.30 -7.67
C TRP A 60 -2.34 -1.56 -8.55
N LEU A 61 -1.14 -1.78 -9.09
CA LEU A 61 -0.84 -2.95 -9.91
C LEU A 61 -0.71 -4.20 -9.04
N ALA A 62 -0.01 -4.09 -7.90
CA ALA A 62 0.12 -5.18 -6.93
C ALA A 62 -1.25 -5.70 -6.48
N LEU A 63 -2.15 -4.81 -6.09
CA LEU A 63 -3.51 -5.16 -5.66
C LEU A 63 -4.33 -5.78 -6.80
N SER A 64 -4.16 -5.29 -8.02
CA SER A 64 -4.82 -5.84 -9.21
C SER A 64 -4.35 -7.26 -9.52
N LEU A 65 -3.03 -7.51 -9.47
CA LEU A 65 -2.43 -8.83 -9.65
C LEU A 65 -2.81 -9.80 -8.53
N LYS A 66 -2.82 -9.34 -7.27
CA LYS A 66 -3.27 -10.11 -6.10
C LYS A 66 -4.73 -10.55 -6.26
N ARG A 67 -5.62 -9.62 -6.62
CA ARG A 67 -7.06 -9.92 -6.86
C ARG A 67 -7.26 -10.93 -7.98
N ALA A 68 -6.40 -10.93 -9.00
CA ALA A 68 -6.42 -11.93 -10.07
C ALA A 68 -5.81 -13.29 -9.66
N GLY A 69 -5.20 -13.39 -8.48
CA GLY A 69 -4.53 -14.59 -8.02
C GLY A 69 -3.11 -14.77 -8.57
N TYR A 70 -2.53 -13.74 -9.20
CA TYR A 70 -1.26 -13.84 -9.93
C TYR A 70 -0.01 -13.60 -9.10
N CYS A 71 -0.12 -13.00 -7.92
CA CYS A 71 1.02 -12.78 -7.03
C CYS A 71 0.62 -12.84 -5.54
N SER A 72 1.63 -13.00 -4.69
CA SER A 72 1.56 -12.61 -3.28
C SER A 72 2.28 -11.28 -3.08
N ILE A 73 1.78 -10.44 -2.18
CA ILE A 73 2.41 -9.17 -1.82
C ILE A 73 3.34 -9.40 -0.64
N VAL A 74 4.59 -8.93 -0.73
CA VAL A 74 5.52 -9.02 0.40
C VAL A 74 5.21 -7.89 1.38
N ALA A 75 5.08 -8.22 2.66
CA ALA A 75 4.87 -7.22 3.71
C ALA A 75 6.03 -6.19 3.69
N PRO A 76 5.73 -4.88 3.56
CA PRO A 76 6.77 -3.86 3.65
C PRO A 76 7.55 -3.99 4.96
N PRO A 77 8.89 -3.83 4.98
CA PRO A 77 9.70 -4.08 6.18
C PRO A 77 9.27 -3.27 7.41
N TRP A 78 8.69 -2.08 7.20
CA TRP A 78 8.19 -1.22 8.27
C TRP A 78 6.81 -1.63 8.81
N LEU A 79 6.06 -2.45 8.09
CA LEU A 79 4.72 -2.92 8.46
C LEU A 79 4.76 -4.27 9.19
N ARG A 80 5.96 -4.84 9.41
CA ARG A 80 6.15 -6.10 10.15
C ARG A 80 6.00 -5.86 11.66
N VAL A 81 5.49 -6.86 12.38
CA VAL A 81 5.17 -6.74 13.81
C VAL A 81 6.41 -6.40 14.64
N ASP A 82 7.53 -7.07 14.37
CA ASP A 82 8.83 -6.81 15.01
C ASP A 82 9.30 -5.36 14.78
N ALA A 83 9.20 -4.85 13.56
CA ALA A 83 9.58 -3.48 13.22
C ALA A 83 8.68 -2.43 13.88
N LEU A 84 7.37 -2.69 13.96
CA LEU A 84 6.41 -1.78 14.62
C LEU A 84 6.58 -1.76 16.13
N VAL A 85 6.85 -2.92 16.76
CA VAL A 85 7.15 -3.00 18.19
C VAL A 85 8.44 -2.24 18.51
N ALA A 86 9.51 -2.46 17.74
CA ALA A 86 10.77 -1.75 17.93
C ALA A 86 10.61 -0.23 17.80
N ARG A 87 9.84 0.25 16.82
CA ARG A 87 9.53 1.69 16.66
C ARG A 87 8.76 2.24 17.85
N ARG A 88 7.73 1.52 18.31
CA ARG A 88 6.97 1.94 19.49
C ARG A 88 7.86 2.04 20.73
N GLU A 89 8.75 1.08 20.95
CA GLU A 89 9.70 1.10 22.08
C GLU A 89 10.68 2.28 22.00
N GLU A 90 11.12 2.64 20.79
CA GLU A 90 11.94 3.83 20.54
C GLU A 90 11.19 5.14 20.85
N GLU A 91 9.92 5.24 20.46
CA GLU A 91 9.06 6.39 20.76
C GLU A 91 8.85 6.57 22.27
N GLU A 92 8.64 5.46 23.00
CA GLU A 92 8.49 5.47 24.46
C GLU A 92 9.77 5.95 25.18
N GLN A 93 10.95 5.69 24.60
CA GLN A 93 12.24 6.14 25.16
C GLN A 93 12.56 7.61 24.82
N THR A 94 12.12 8.09 23.67
CA THR A 94 12.45 9.42 23.15
C THR A 94 11.44 10.50 23.61
N GLY A 95 10.24 10.07 24.05
CA GLY A 95 9.27 10.89 24.77
C GLY A 95 8.40 11.78 23.88
N ASP A 96 9.01 12.74 23.18
CA ASP A 96 8.29 13.77 22.40
C ASP A 96 8.48 13.65 20.88
N GLU A 97 9.30 12.71 20.41
CA GLU A 97 9.55 12.50 18.98
C GLU A 97 8.91 11.20 18.48
N LEU A 98 8.04 11.31 17.47
CA LEU A 98 7.53 10.16 16.73
C LEU A 98 8.61 9.63 15.79
N THR A 99 8.73 8.31 15.72
CA THR A 99 9.65 7.68 14.77
C THR A 99 9.18 7.95 13.35
N ARG A 100 10.15 8.09 12.44
CA ARG A 100 9.82 8.33 11.03
C ARG A 100 9.34 7.03 10.39
N LEU A 101 8.08 7.07 9.97
CA LEU A 101 7.49 6.11 9.05
C LEU A 101 7.57 6.64 7.61
N PRO A 102 7.55 5.75 6.60
CA PRO A 102 7.53 6.17 5.20
C PRO A 102 6.31 7.04 4.87
N PHE A 103 6.44 7.82 3.81
CA PHE A 103 5.32 8.62 3.31
C PHE A 103 4.15 7.71 2.92
N HIS A 104 2.91 8.15 3.15
CA HIS A 104 1.68 7.37 2.95
C HIS A 104 1.55 6.05 3.73
N TYR A 105 2.34 5.82 4.80
CA TYR A 105 2.31 4.56 5.54
C TYR A 105 0.90 4.12 5.95
N HIS A 106 0.04 5.07 6.38
CA HIS A 106 -1.30 4.78 6.83
C HIS A 106 -2.19 4.25 5.68
N GLN A 107 -2.15 4.92 4.52
CA GLN A 107 -2.93 4.52 3.35
C GLN A 107 -2.44 3.18 2.79
N ILE A 108 -1.11 2.99 2.72
CA ILE A 108 -0.52 1.72 2.28
C ILE A 108 -0.96 0.58 3.22
N ALA A 109 -0.82 0.77 4.54
CA ALA A 109 -1.24 -0.23 5.52
C ALA A 109 -2.75 -0.54 5.43
N SER A 110 -3.59 0.49 5.32
CA SER A 110 -5.04 0.35 5.15
C SER A 110 -5.37 -0.53 3.94
N MET A 111 -4.83 -0.21 2.76
CA MET A 111 -5.10 -0.96 1.53
C MET A 111 -4.56 -2.39 1.60
N LEU A 112 -3.33 -2.59 2.10
CA LEU A 112 -2.73 -3.92 2.21
C LEU A 112 -3.51 -4.81 3.18
N LEU A 113 -3.92 -4.28 4.33
CA LEU A 113 -4.73 -5.03 5.31
C LEU A 113 -6.17 -5.25 4.83
N ALA A 114 -6.70 -4.40 3.96
CA ALA A 114 -8.04 -4.59 3.39
C ALA A 114 -8.06 -5.67 2.28
N PHE A 115 -7.03 -5.72 1.43
CA PHE A 115 -7.06 -6.50 0.19
C PHE A 115 -6.03 -7.63 0.10
N ALA A 116 -5.04 -7.66 0.99
CA ALA A 116 -3.95 -8.63 1.00
C ALA A 116 -3.54 -9.07 2.41
N ALA A 117 -4.47 -9.02 3.38
CA ALA A 117 -4.22 -9.36 4.79
C ALA A 117 -3.57 -10.75 4.97
N ASP A 118 -3.92 -11.70 4.10
CA ASP A 118 -3.41 -13.06 4.09
C ASP A 118 -1.92 -13.11 3.78
N ASP A 119 -1.39 -12.21 2.95
CA ASP A 119 0.06 -12.11 2.71
C ASP A 119 0.77 -11.32 3.82
N ILE A 120 0.12 -10.31 4.40
CA ILE A 120 0.73 -9.46 5.44
C ILE A 120 0.90 -10.22 6.77
N ALA A 121 -0.06 -11.08 7.13
CA ALA A 121 -0.02 -11.83 8.38
C ALA A 121 1.08 -12.91 8.43
N GLN A 122 1.72 -13.23 7.30
CA GLN A 122 2.75 -14.26 7.19
C GLN A 122 4.18 -13.71 7.35
N GLY A 123 4.35 -12.38 7.45
CA GLY A 123 5.66 -11.70 7.52
C GLY A 123 6.09 -11.18 8.89
#